data_AF-A0A3A4KBA6-F1
#
_entry.id   AF-A0A3A4KBA6-F1
#
_cell.length_a   1.000
_cell.length_b   1.000
_cell.length_c   1.000
_cell.angle_alpha   90.00
_cell.angle_beta   90.00
_cell.angle_gamma   90.00
#
_symmetry.space_group_name_H-M   'P 1'
#
loop_
_entity.id
_entity.type
_entity.pdbx_description
1 polymer ?
#
loop_
_entity_poly.entity_id
_entity_poly.type
_entity_poly.pdbx_seq_one_letter_code
_entity_poly.pdbx_strand_id
1 'polypeptide(L)'
;MNPIFAALVAVVLAVVPVESARADPPPVGIAEVELGSAGVDLGPVEVPRGVVVARAVEPVGATFEQLLVGMQGAQVSFEPDAEQFENAWRIVDIVRQRQMPARAAVIALATATQESSLRNLTVAVDHDSLGLFQQRPSEGWGPPERLIDPGFATNAFLDALERAAPDYGSIPLWQAAQATQRSAFPTAYARWHEQSARLVLRMLAGE
;
A
#
# COMPACT_ATOMS: atom_id res chain seq x y z
N MET A 1 -1.08 -36.63 -5.31
CA MET A 1 0.29 -36.14 -5.57
C MET A 1 0.19 -34.87 -6.39
N ASN A 2 0.31 -33.70 -5.75
CA ASN A 2 0.40 -32.41 -6.44
C ASN A 2 1.86 -31.94 -6.36
N PRO A 3 2.51 -31.56 -7.47
CA PRO A 3 3.80 -30.91 -7.38
C PRO A 3 3.59 -29.44 -6.99
N ILE A 4 4.24 -29.04 -5.90
CA ILE A 4 4.38 -27.64 -5.49
C ILE A 4 5.37 -26.99 -6.47
N PHE A 5 4.92 -26.01 -7.25
CA PHE A 5 5.82 -25.13 -7.99
C PHE A 5 6.55 -24.24 -7.00
N ALA A 6 7.86 -24.46 -6.82
CA ALA A 6 8.73 -23.54 -6.12
C ALA A 6 8.99 -22.33 -7.04
N ALA A 7 8.43 -21.17 -6.71
CA ALA A 7 8.78 -19.92 -7.36
C ALA A 7 10.17 -19.47 -6.85
N LEU A 8 11.14 -19.40 -7.76
CA LEU A 8 12.46 -18.86 -7.48
C LEU A 8 12.33 -17.34 -7.27
N VAL A 9 12.73 -16.85 -6.09
CA VAL A 9 12.80 -15.41 -5.80
C VAL A 9 14.19 -14.90 -6.19
N ALA A 10 14.26 -14.06 -7.21
CA ALA A 10 15.49 -13.34 -7.55
C ALA A 10 15.50 -11.99 -6.79
N VAL A 11 16.41 -11.85 -5.83
CA VAL A 11 16.67 -10.57 -5.15
C VAL A 11 17.66 -9.78 -6.00
N VAL A 12 17.19 -8.74 -6.69
CA VAL A 12 18.06 -7.81 -7.42
C VAL A 12 18.43 -6.66 -6.50
N LEU A 13 19.65 -6.66 -5.98
CA LEU A 13 20.25 -5.53 -5.26
C LEU A 13 20.86 -4.56 -6.27
N ALA A 14 20.18 -3.44 -6.53
CA ALA A 14 20.76 -2.34 -7.30
C ALA A 14 21.58 -1.44 -6.37
N VAL A 15 22.91 -1.48 -6.49
CA VAL A 15 23.81 -0.52 -5.86
C VAL A 15 23.96 0.66 -6.80
N VAL A 16 23.40 1.82 -6.43
CA VAL A 16 23.53 3.05 -7.23
C VAL A 16 24.58 3.95 -6.57
N PRO A 17 25.67 4.33 -7.27
CA PRO A 17 26.60 5.32 -6.76
C PRO A 17 25.95 6.71 -6.77
N VAL A 18 26.11 7.46 -5.68
CA VAL A 18 25.66 8.85 -5.59
C VAL A 18 26.66 9.72 -6.35
N GLU A 19 26.35 10.07 -7.60
CA GLU A 19 27.12 11.05 -8.38
C GLU A 19 26.30 12.35 -8.54
N SER A 20 26.97 13.48 -8.31
CA SER A 20 26.41 14.82 -8.35
C SER A 20 26.14 15.29 -9.80
N ALA A 21 24.91 15.74 -10.05
CA ALA A 21 24.46 16.69 -11.08
C ALA A 21 24.99 16.62 -12.55
N ARG A 22 24.02 16.41 -13.47
CA ARG A 22 23.99 16.76 -14.92
C ARG A 22 24.93 16.02 -15.89
N ALA A 23 24.38 15.02 -16.61
CA ALA A 23 24.56 14.76 -18.06
C ALA A 23 23.64 13.58 -18.47
N ASP A 24 23.31 13.48 -19.76
CA ASP A 24 22.34 12.53 -20.37
C ASP A 24 22.43 11.08 -19.86
N PRO A 25 21.31 10.33 -19.79
CA PRO A 25 21.32 8.95 -19.32
C PRO A 25 22.12 8.05 -20.29
N PRO A 26 23.03 7.19 -19.79
CA PRO A 26 23.69 6.19 -20.61
C PRO A 26 22.71 5.07 -21.02
N PRO A 27 22.98 4.35 -22.13
CA PRO A 27 22.11 3.28 -22.59
C PRO A 27 22.05 2.14 -21.57
N VAL A 28 20.84 1.69 -21.25
CA VAL A 28 20.59 0.52 -20.40
C VAL A 28 21.04 -0.74 -21.14
N GLY A 29 22.18 -1.31 -20.75
CA GLY A 29 22.61 -2.64 -21.15
C GLY A 29 22.07 -3.68 -20.16
N ILE A 30 21.25 -4.62 -20.64
CA ILE A 30 20.86 -5.82 -19.91
C ILE A 30 21.98 -6.85 -20.04
N ALA A 31 22.67 -7.15 -18.94
CA ALA A 31 23.53 -8.32 -18.86
C ALA A 31 22.68 -9.52 -18.41
N GLU A 32 22.49 -10.48 -19.31
CA GLU A 32 21.85 -11.76 -18.97
C GLU A 32 22.89 -12.64 -18.28
N VAL A 33 22.66 -12.99 -17.00
CA VAL A 33 23.53 -13.89 -16.25
C VAL A 33 22.88 -15.27 -16.22
N GLU A 34 23.45 -16.20 -16.99
CA GLU A 34 23.11 -17.62 -16.92
C GLU A 34 23.69 -18.23 -15.63
N LEU A 35 22.81 -18.69 -14.73
CA LEU A 35 23.22 -19.36 -13.48
C LEU A 35 23.50 -20.84 -13.74
N GLY A 36 24.77 -21.16 -13.97
CA GLY A 36 25.30 -22.52 -13.88
C GLY A 36 25.39 -22.99 -12.42
N SER A 37 24.89 -24.19 -12.16
CA SER A 37 24.87 -24.83 -10.83
C SER A 37 26.27 -25.18 -10.32
N ALA A 38 26.87 -24.34 -9.47
CA ALA A 38 27.92 -24.72 -8.52
C ALA A 38 28.03 -23.67 -7.40
N GLY A 39 28.07 -24.11 -6.14
CA GLY A 39 28.11 -23.25 -4.96
C GLY A 39 29.33 -22.33 -4.93
N VAL A 40 29.11 -21.05 -4.59
CA VAL A 40 30.15 -20.06 -4.36
C VAL A 40 30.10 -19.63 -2.89
N ASP A 41 31.18 -19.89 -2.18
CA ASP A 41 31.45 -19.39 -0.83
C ASP A 41 31.77 -17.89 -0.92
N LEU A 42 30.91 -17.07 -0.31
CA LEU A 42 31.08 -15.62 -0.28
C LEU A 42 31.75 -15.22 1.03
N GLY A 43 33.07 -15.05 1.00
CA GLY A 43 33.81 -14.41 2.09
C GLY A 43 33.27 -13.00 2.41
N PRO A 44 33.62 -12.43 3.58
CA PRO A 44 33.00 -11.20 4.07
C PRO A 44 33.31 -10.01 3.15
N VAL A 45 32.27 -9.38 2.62
CA VAL A 45 32.33 -8.16 1.81
C VAL A 45 32.37 -6.94 2.74
N GLU A 46 33.44 -6.16 2.70
CA GLU A 46 33.49 -4.84 3.35
C GLU A 46 32.59 -3.85 2.60
N VAL A 47 31.58 -3.31 3.29
CA VAL A 47 30.66 -2.32 2.74
C VAL A 47 31.21 -0.92 3.04
N PRO A 48 31.56 -0.09 2.03
CA PRO A 48 32.07 1.26 2.29
C PRO A 48 31.00 2.15 2.95
N ARG A 49 31.42 2.99 3.89
CA ARG A 49 30.54 3.98 4.54
C ARG A 49 30.01 4.97 3.50
N GLY A 50 28.69 4.98 3.33
CA GLY A 50 28.00 5.86 2.38
C GLY A 50 26.93 5.18 1.51
N VAL A 51 26.75 3.85 1.63
CA VAL A 51 25.69 3.14 0.89
C VAL A 51 24.31 3.49 1.47
N VAL A 52 23.48 4.13 0.65
CA VAL A 52 22.03 4.19 0.88
C VAL A 52 21.45 2.89 0.34
N VAL A 53 20.84 2.09 1.22
CA VAL A 53 20.05 0.93 0.78
C VAL A 53 18.78 1.48 0.15
N ALA A 54 18.73 1.51 -1.19
CA ALA A 54 17.48 1.74 -1.90
C ALA A 54 16.52 0.61 -1.50
N ARG A 55 15.37 0.98 -0.94
CA ARG A 55 14.31 0.02 -0.59
C ARG A 55 13.93 -0.70 -1.88
N ALA A 56 14.08 -2.02 -1.92
CA ALA A 56 13.59 -2.83 -3.03
C ALA A 56 12.10 -2.52 -3.20
N VAL A 57 11.75 -1.92 -4.34
CA VAL A 57 10.36 -1.83 -4.75
C VAL A 57 10.02 -3.23 -5.22
N GLU A 58 9.38 -4.00 -4.34
CA GLU A 58 8.82 -5.31 -4.69
C GLU A 58 8.05 -5.18 -6.01
N PRO A 59 8.16 -6.15 -6.94
CA PRO A 59 7.44 -6.09 -8.19
C PRO A 59 5.94 -5.89 -7.92
N VAL A 60 5.27 -5.20 -8.84
CA VAL A 60 3.81 -5.05 -8.87
C VAL A 60 3.22 -6.46 -8.94
N GLY A 61 2.93 -7.04 -7.78
CA GLY A 61 2.60 -8.46 -7.65
C GLY A 61 2.73 -8.95 -6.21
N ALA A 62 2.08 -8.27 -5.27
CA ALA A 62 1.90 -8.84 -3.94
C ALA A 62 1.03 -10.09 -4.04
N THR A 63 1.40 -11.18 -3.37
CA THR A 63 0.54 -12.35 -3.26
C THR A 63 -0.61 -12.08 -2.29
N PHE A 64 -1.71 -12.83 -2.43
CA PHE A 64 -2.83 -12.71 -1.50
C PHE A 64 -2.39 -12.91 -0.04
N GLU A 65 -1.57 -13.92 0.24
CA GLU A 65 -1.01 -14.19 1.57
C GLU A 65 -0.21 -13.02 2.14
N GLN A 66 0.61 -12.37 1.30
CA GLN A 66 1.36 -11.17 1.70
C GLN A 66 0.43 -9.98 2.03
N LEU A 67 -0.76 -9.92 1.42
CA LEU A 67 -1.74 -8.90 1.72
C LEU A 67 -2.54 -9.21 2.99
N LEU A 68 -2.54 -10.45 3.50
CA LEU A 68 -3.28 -10.91 4.68
C LEU A 68 -2.51 -10.84 6.01
N VAL A 69 -1.36 -10.16 6.06
CA VAL A 69 -0.54 -10.03 7.28
C VAL A 69 -1.37 -9.57 8.47
N GLY A 70 -1.38 -10.40 9.52
CA GLY A 70 -2.07 -10.10 10.78
C GLY A 70 -3.60 -10.04 10.66
N MET A 71 -4.20 -10.69 9.65
CA MET A 71 -5.67 -10.77 9.51
C MET A 71 -6.29 -11.42 10.75
N GLN A 72 -7.34 -10.78 11.28
CA GLN A 72 -8.01 -11.17 12.52
C GLN A 72 -9.50 -10.90 12.42
N GLY A 73 -10.29 -11.63 13.21
CA GLY A 73 -11.74 -11.43 13.31
C GLY A 73 -12.52 -11.98 12.12
N ALA A 74 -13.86 -11.99 12.27
CA ALA A 74 -14.76 -12.40 11.20
C ALA A 74 -14.68 -11.42 10.03
N GLN A 75 -14.48 -11.97 8.83
CA GLN A 75 -14.43 -11.19 7.60
C GLN A 75 -15.85 -10.98 7.05
N VAL A 76 -16.07 -9.83 6.42
CA VAL A 76 -17.30 -9.51 5.70
C VAL A 76 -16.98 -8.89 4.35
N SER A 77 -17.97 -8.90 3.47
CA SER A 77 -17.86 -8.32 2.14
C SER A 77 -19.23 -7.83 1.66
N PHE A 78 -19.20 -6.98 0.65
CA PHE A 78 -20.36 -6.61 -0.16
C PHE A 78 -19.93 -6.54 -1.64
N GLU A 79 -20.89 -6.47 -2.55
CA GLU A 79 -20.59 -6.19 -3.95
C GLU A 79 -20.61 -4.67 -4.17
N PRO A 80 -19.48 -4.02 -4.52
CA PRO A 80 -19.46 -2.58 -4.77
C PRO A 80 -20.30 -2.22 -5.99
N ASP A 81 -21.11 -1.16 -5.87
CA ASP A 81 -21.70 -0.53 -7.05
C ASP A 81 -20.64 0.26 -7.85
N ALA A 82 -21.06 0.88 -8.96
CA ALA A 82 -20.14 1.60 -9.85
C ALA A 82 -19.40 2.76 -9.14
N GLU A 83 -20.07 3.51 -8.27
CA GLU A 83 -19.44 4.62 -7.52
C GLU A 83 -18.40 4.07 -6.54
N GLN A 84 -18.78 3.05 -5.77
CA GLN A 84 -17.91 2.43 -4.78
C GLN A 84 -16.68 1.78 -5.43
N PHE A 85 -16.86 1.14 -6.59
CA PHE A 85 -15.77 0.56 -7.36
C PHE A 85 -14.84 1.63 -7.93
N GLU A 86 -15.37 2.72 -8.48
CA GLU A 86 -14.57 3.84 -9.00
C GLU A 86 -13.72 4.49 -7.88
N ASN A 87 -14.31 4.72 -6.72
CA ASN A 87 -13.59 5.24 -5.56
C ASN A 87 -12.50 4.28 -5.07
N ALA A 88 -12.79 2.97 -5.02
CA ALA A 88 -11.80 1.97 -4.68
C ALA A 88 -10.64 1.93 -5.68
N TRP A 89 -10.96 1.96 -6.98
CA TRP A 89 -9.94 2.02 -8.04
C TRP A 89 -9.06 3.25 -7.89
N ARG A 90 -9.65 4.41 -7.60
CA ARG A 90 -8.91 5.66 -7.40
C ARG A 90 -7.95 5.58 -6.21
N ILE A 91 -8.35 4.94 -5.11
CA ILE A 91 -7.45 4.68 -3.97
C ILE A 91 -6.26 3.83 -4.41
N VAL A 92 -6.51 2.70 -5.09
CA VAL A 92 -5.44 1.79 -5.54
C VAL A 92 -4.51 2.46 -6.54
N ASP A 93 -5.06 3.23 -7.47
CA ASP A 93 -4.28 3.95 -8.48
C ASP A 93 -3.37 5.00 -7.83
N ILE A 94 -3.84 5.75 -6.83
CA ILE A 94 -3.01 6.73 -6.10
C ILE A 94 -1.88 6.04 -5.34
N VAL A 95 -2.14 4.91 -4.67
CA VAL A 95 -1.09 4.13 -4.01
C VAL A 95 -0.03 3.67 -5.01
N ARG A 96 -0.46 3.22 -6.20
CA ARG A 96 0.44 2.85 -7.30
C ARG A 96 1.23 4.04 -7.82
N GLN A 97 0.60 5.19 -8.05
CA GLN A 97 1.26 6.42 -8.49
C GLN A 97 2.31 6.92 -7.47
N ARG A 98 2.05 6.72 -6.18
CA ARG A 98 2.99 7.01 -5.09
C ARG A 98 4.08 5.95 -4.92
N GLN A 99 4.06 4.88 -5.71
CA GLN A 99 4.98 3.75 -5.62
C GLN A 99 5.01 3.12 -4.20
N MET A 100 3.88 3.20 -3.50
CA MET A 100 3.73 2.58 -2.19
C MET A 100 3.41 1.08 -2.34
N PRO A 101 3.82 0.23 -1.37
CA PRO A 101 3.47 -1.18 -1.38
C PRO A 101 1.95 -1.41 -1.46
N ALA A 102 1.52 -2.47 -2.16
CA ALA A 102 0.11 -2.86 -2.29
C ALA A 102 -0.62 -2.99 -0.93
N ARG A 103 0.12 -3.29 0.13
CA ARG A 103 -0.37 -3.30 1.51
C ARG A 103 -0.99 -1.96 1.95
N ALA A 104 -0.44 -0.83 1.50
CA ALA A 104 -1.00 0.49 1.77
C ALA A 104 -2.39 0.66 1.14
N ALA A 105 -2.60 0.13 -0.07
CA ALA A 105 -3.91 0.12 -0.72
C ALA A 105 -4.92 -0.74 0.05
N VAL A 106 -4.50 -1.91 0.56
CA VAL A 106 -5.38 -2.76 1.37
C VAL A 106 -5.83 -2.02 2.64
N ILE A 107 -4.91 -1.33 3.32
CA ILE A 107 -5.22 -0.56 4.53
C ILE A 107 -6.15 0.62 4.20
N ALA A 108 -5.86 1.36 3.14
CA ALA A 108 -6.69 2.50 2.71
C ALA A 108 -8.10 2.05 2.30
N LEU A 109 -8.24 0.97 1.53
CA LEU A 109 -9.54 0.43 1.13
C LEU A 109 -10.35 -0.06 2.32
N ALA A 110 -9.74 -0.81 3.23
CA ALA A 110 -10.43 -1.29 4.44
C ALA A 110 -10.88 -0.12 5.33
N THR A 111 -10.07 0.94 5.40
CA THR A 111 -10.41 2.16 6.13
C THR A 111 -11.59 2.86 5.47
N ALA A 112 -11.50 3.24 4.19
CA ALA A 112 -12.58 3.92 3.48
C ALA A 112 -13.87 3.07 3.42
N THR A 113 -13.75 1.74 3.39
CA THR A 113 -14.90 0.84 3.49
C THR A 113 -15.57 0.93 4.86
N GLN A 114 -14.79 0.93 5.94
CA GLN A 114 -15.35 1.06 7.28
C GLN A 114 -15.93 2.46 7.54
N GLU A 115 -15.30 3.51 7.03
CA GLU A 115 -15.69 4.90 7.30
C GLU A 115 -16.91 5.32 6.48
N SER A 116 -17.00 4.93 5.20
CA SER A 116 -18.07 5.40 4.32
C SER A 116 -18.66 4.34 3.39
N SER A 117 -18.28 3.07 3.56
CA SER A 117 -18.58 2.02 2.57
C SER A 117 -18.12 2.41 1.17
N LEU A 118 -16.94 3.04 1.05
CA LEU A 118 -16.37 3.55 -0.22
C LEU A 118 -17.21 4.63 -0.92
N ARG A 119 -18.13 5.30 -0.23
CA ARG A 119 -18.87 6.44 -0.77
C ARG A 119 -18.19 7.75 -0.44
N ASN A 120 -18.21 8.70 -1.37
CA ASN A 120 -17.62 10.01 -1.13
C ASN A 120 -18.67 10.95 -0.49
N LEU A 121 -18.71 11.01 0.84
CA LEU A 121 -19.71 11.79 1.57
C LEU A 121 -19.35 13.29 1.55
N THR A 122 -19.96 14.04 0.64
CA THR A 122 -19.67 15.47 0.42
C THR A 122 -20.37 16.40 1.42
N VAL A 123 -21.30 15.86 2.20
CA VAL A 123 -21.99 16.55 3.28
C VAL A 123 -21.62 15.84 4.58
N ALA A 124 -21.31 16.59 5.62
CA ALA A 124 -20.96 16.02 6.91
C ALA A 124 -22.15 15.25 7.50
N VAL A 125 -21.89 13.98 7.86
CA VAL A 125 -22.89 13.07 8.44
C VAL A 125 -22.61 12.76 9.91
N ASP A 126 -21.37 12.93 10.36
CA ASP A 126 -20.94 12.81 11.75
C ASP A 126 -19.98 13.98 12.05
N HIS A 127 -20.34 14.83 13.01
CA HIS A 127 -19.63 16.09 13.29
C HIS A 127 -19.35 16.92 12.01
N ASP A 128 -18.08 17.15 11.71
CA ASP A 128 -17.56 17.83 10.51
C ASP A 128 -16.80 16.87 9.57
N SER A 129 -17.00 15.55 9.73
CA SER A 129 -16.35 14.51 8.93
C SER A 129 -16.81 14.52 7.48
N LEU A 130 -15.85 14.41 6.54
CA LEU A 130 -16.09 14.49 5.10
C LEU A 130 -15.35 13.40 4.31
N GLY A 131 -15.88 13.11 3.13
CA GLY A 131 -15.23 12.31 2.10
C GLY A 131 -15.12 10.81 2.42
N LEU A 132 -14.27 10.12 1.65
CA LEU A 132 -14.06 8.67 1.70
C LEU A 132 -13.60 8.15 3.06
N PHE A 133 -12.80 8.93 3.78
CA PHE A 133 -12.15 8.52 5.02
C PHE A 133 -12.79 9.18 6.25
N GLN A 134 -13.93 9.86 6.09
CA GLN A 134 -14.60 10.61 7.16
C GLN A 134 -13.63 11.52 7.93
N GLN A 135 -12.80 12.23 7.19
CA GLN A 135 -11.75 13.09 7.73
C GLN A 135 -12.34 14.40 8.23
N ARG A 136 -11.86 14.87 9.39
CA ARG A 136 -12.37 16.08 10.06
C ARG A 136 -11.47 17.29 9.82
N PRO A 137 -11.97 18.38 9.23
CA PRO A 137 -11.26 19.66 9.17
C PRO A 137 -10.79 20.14 10.54
N SER A 138 -11.65 20.01 11.57
CA SER A 138 -11.34 20.40 12.95
C SER A 138 -10.19 19.61 13.59
N GLU A 139 -9.82 18.46 13.04
CA GLU A 139 -8.69 17.64 13.50
C GLU A 139 -7.42 17.83 12.64
N GLY A 140 -7.45 18.77 11.69
CA GLY A 140 -6.30 19.15 10.89
C GLY A 140 -6.07 18.30 9.64
N TRP A 141 -7.07 17.54 9.19
CA TRP A 141 -6.97 16.75 7.95
C TRP A 141 -6.91 17.59 6.67
N GLY A 142 -7.36 18.85 6.73
CA GLY A 142 -7.34 19.77 5.61
C GLY A 142 -8.61 20.62 5.54
N PRO A 143 -8.70 21.54 4.57
CA PRO A 143 -9.88 22.36 4.38
C PRO A 143 -11.06 21.52 3.84
N PRO A 144 -12.31 21.80 4.26
CA PRO A 144 -13.50 21.00 3.91
C PRO A 144 -13.66 20.73 2.41
N GLU A 145 -13.45 21.77 1.59
CA GLU A 145 -13.59 21.71 0.13
C GLU A 145 -12.56 20.80 -0.57
N ARG A 146 -11.49 20.43 0.13
CA ARG A 146 -10.49 19.47 -0.36
C ARG A 146 -10.75 18.07 0.16
N LEU A 147 -11.34 17.91 1.34
CA LEU A 147 -11.65 16.58 1.89
C LEU A 147 -12.74 15.85 1.11
N ILE A 148 -13.57 16.58 0.35
CA ILE A 148 -14.56 15.98 -0.56
C ILE A 148 -13.96 15.57 -1.91
N ASP A 149 -12.69 15.87 -2.20
CA ASP A 149 -11.98 15.33 -3.35
C ASP A 149 -11.33 13.98 -2.98
N PRO A 150 -11.76 12.86 -3.59
CA PRO A 150 -11.20 11.54 -3.31
C PRO A 150 -9.68 11.46 -3.45
N GLY A 151 -9.11 12.24 -4.39
CA GLY A 151 -7.67 12.29 -4.63
C GLY A 151 -6.92 12.89 -3.46
N PHE A 152 -7.35 14.06 -3.00
CA PHE A 152 -6.80 14.75 -1.85
C PHE A 152 -6.98 13.94 -0.57
N ALA A 153 -8.19 13.45 -0.29
CA ALA A 153 -8.49 12.68 0.91
C ALA A 153 -7.63 11.41 1.02
N THR A 154 -7.43 10.71 -0.11
CA THR A 154 -6.54 9.54 -0.18
C THR A 154 -5.09 9.91 0.09
N ASN A 155 -4.57 10.98 -0.53
CA ASN A 155 -3.20 11.42 -0.28
C ASN A 155 -2.97 11.83 1.18
N ALA A 156 -3.91 12.58 1.76
CA ALA A 156 -3.86 12.97 3.17
C ALA A 156 -3.86 11.74 4.09
N PHE A 157 -4.67 10.72 3.79
CA PHE A 157 -4.69 9.45 4.52
C PHE A 157 -3.33 8.73 4.43
N LEU A 158 -2.76 8.60 3.23
CA LEU A 158 -1.48 7.90 3.04
C LEU A 158 -0.32 8.64 3.72
N ASP A 159 -0.30 9.98 3.68
CA ASP A 159 0.69 10.79 4.41
C ASP A 159 0.56 10.61 5.93
N ALA A 160 -0.66 10.47 6.44
CA ALA A 160 -0.90 10.16 7.84
C ALA A 160 -0.48 8.73 8.20
N LEU A 161 -0.74 7.76 7.32
CA LEU A 161 -0.36 6.36 7.49
C LEU A 161 1.16 6.20 7.62
N GLU A 162 1.93 6.79 6.72
CA GLU A 162 3.40 6.70 6.75
C GLU A 162 4.00 7.30 8.02
N ARG A 163 3.41 8.39 8.53
CA ARG A 163 3.86 9.05 9.76
C ARG A 163 3.45 8.30 11.02
N ALA A 164 2.22 7.80 11.07
CA ALA A 164 1.63 7.23 12.27
C ALA A 164 1.95 5.74 12.45
N ALA A 165 2.16 5.01 11.36
CA ALA A 165 2.43 3.58 11.36
C ALA A 165 3.50 3.22 10.31
N PRO A 166 4.76 3.67 10.45
CA PRO A 166 5.83 3.40 9.47
C PRO A 166 6.09 1.89 9.24
N ASP A 167 5.65 1.03 10.15
CA ASP A 167 5.68 -0.42 10.12
C ASP A 167 4.37 -1.08 9.64
N TYR A 168 3.47 -0.32 9.00
CA TYR A 168 2.16 -0.79 8.49
C TYR A 168 2.25 -2.05 7.60
N GLY A 169 3.42 -2.30 6.99
CA GLY A 169 3.70 -3.49 6.19
C GLY A 169 3.68 -4.79 6.99
N SER A 170 3.99 -4.74 8.28
CA SER A 170 4.24 -5.91 9.13
C SER A 170 3.25 -6.05 10.30
N ILE A 171 2.40 -5.05 10.55
CA ILE A 171 1.41 -5.09 11.63
C ILE A 171 0.00 -5.42 11.11
N PRO A 172 -0.92 -5.86 12.00
CA PRO A 172 -2.33 -6.03 11.66
C PRO A 172 -2.92 -4.75 11.04
N LEU A 173 -3.77 -4.93 10.02
CA LEU A 173 -4.38 -3.83 9.27
C LEU A 173 -5.11 -2.84 10.20
N TRP A 174 -5.85 -3.37 11.16
CA TRP A 174 -6.64 -2.56 12.09
C TRP A 174 -5.76 -1.68 12.97
N GLN A 175 -4.55 -2.14 13.30
CA GLN A 175 -3.62 -1.38 14.11
C GLN A 175 -3.04 -0.21 13.32
N ALA A 176 -2.68 -0.43 12.05
CA ALA A 176 -2.23 0.63 11.14
C ALA A 176 -3.36 1.66 10.88
N ALA A 177 -4.57 1.18 10.60
CA ALA A 177 -5.74 2.05 10.38
C ALA A 177 -6.07 2.87 11.63
N GLN A 178 -6.08 2.25 12.81
CA GLN A 178 -6.34 2.93 14.07
C GLN A 178 -5.26 3.98 14.39
N ALA A 179 -3.98 3.67 14.19
CA ALA A 179 -2.90 4.64 14.40
C ALA A 179 -3.06 5.88 13.50
N THR A 180 -3.59 5.67 12.29
CA THR A 180 -3.83 6.71 11.28
C THR A 180 -5.06 7.57 11.58
N GLN A 181 -6.21 6.93 11.79
CA GLN A 181 -7.52 7.60 11.95
C GLN A 181 -7.81 8.04 13.39
N ARG A 182 -7.26 7.33 14.39
CA ARG A 182 -7.54 7.53 15.83
C ARG A 182 -9.05 7.46 16.16
N SER A 183 -9.74 6.47 15.59
CA SER A 183 -11.16 6.22 15.79
C SER A 183 -11.50 5.73 17.21
N ALA A 184 -12.78 5.85 17.61
CA ALA A 184 -13.31 5.27 18.83
C ALA A 184 -13.46 3.73 18.78
N PHE A 185 -13.41 3.12 17.59
CA PHE A 185 -13.64 1.68 17.37
C PHE A 185 -12.44 0.99 16.69
N PRO A 186 -11.35 0.73 17.43
CA PRO A 186 -10.05 0.39 16.85
C PRO A 186 -10.02 -0.89 16.01
N THR A 187 -10.86 -1.88 16.33
CA THR A 187 -10.86 -3.17 15.64
C THR A 187 -11.86 -3.25 14.50
N ALA A 188 -12.69 -2.22 14.28
CA ALA A 188 -13.74 -2.25 13.27
C ALA A 188 -13.19 -2.46 11.85
N TYR A 189 -11.98 -1.96 11.57
CA TYR A 189 -11.30 -2.13 10.27
C TYR A 189 -10.94 -3.58 9.93
N ALA A 190 -10.74 -4.45 10.94
CA ALA A 190 -10.21 -5.81 10.76
C ALA A 190 -11.10 -6.70 9.87
N ARG A 191 -12.41 -6.43 9.85
CA ARG A 191 -13.41 -7.23 9.13
C ARG A 191 -13.38 -7.06 7.60
N TRP A 192 -12.71 -6.03 7.10
CA TRP A 192 -12.67 -5.67 5.67
C TRP A 192 -11.38 -6.10 4.97
N HIS A 193 -10.50 -6.79 5.69
CA HIS A 193 -9.15 -7.09 5.24
C HIS A 193 -9.17 -8.00 4.01
N GLU A 194 -9.93 -9.09 4.04
CA GLU A 194 -10.00 -10.04 2.94
C GLU A 194 -10.56 -9.40 1.66
N GLN A 195 -11.69 -8.70 1.76
CA GLN A 195 -12.32 -8.01 0.61
C GLN A 195 -11.37 -6.98 0.00
N SER A 196 -10.70 -6.19 0.84
CA SER A 196 -9.75 -5.17 0.39
C SER A 196 -8.57 -5.81 -0.35
N ALA A 197 -8.02 -6.91 0.17
CA ALA A 197 -6.94 -7.64 -0.49
C ALA A 197 -7.37 -8.19 -1.87
N ARG A 198 -8.58 -8.76 -1.98
CA ARG A 198 -9.13 -9.24 -3.26
C ARG A 198 -9.30 -8.11 -4.28
N LEU A 199 -9.86 -6.96 -3.86
CA LEU A 199 -10.05 -5.81 -4.75
C LEU A 199 -8.71 -5.25 -5.24
N VAL A 200 -7.70 -5.14 -4.37
CA VAL A 200 -6.36 -4.70 -4.77
C VAL A 200 -5.79 -5.64 -5.83
N LEU A 201 -5.85 -6.96 -5.63
CA LEU A 201 -5.31 -7.92 -6.60
C LEU A 201 -6.01 -7.82 -7.96
N ARG A 202 -7.34 -7.72 -7.98
CA ARG A 202 -8.11 -7.53 -9.22
C ARG A 202 -7.67 -6.26 -9.97
N MET A 203 -7.59 -5.14 -9.27
CA MET A 203 -7.22 -3.86 -9.86
C MET A 203 -5.76 -3.83 -10.34
N LEU A 204 -4.85 -4.54 -9.66
CA LEU A 204 -3.47 -4.70 -10.11
C LEU A 204 -3.35 -5.65 -11.31
N ALA A 205 -4.26 -6.61 -11.46
CA ALA A 205 -4.39 -7.48 -12.63
C ALA A 205 -5.10 -6.79 -13.81
N GLY A 206 -5.75 -5.65 -13.60
CA GLY A 206 -6.51 -4.92 -14.63
C GLY A 206 -7.95 -5.43 -14.81
N GLU A 207 -8.52 -6.05 -13.76
CA GLU A 207 -9.88 -6.63 -13.71
C GLU A 207 -10.88 -5.81 -12.87
#